data_AF-A0A3E3ECW0-F1
#
_entry.id   AF-A0A3E3ECW0-F1
#
_cell.length_a   1.000
_cell.length_b   1.000
_cell.length_c   1.000
_cell.angle_alpha   90.00
_cell.angle_beta   90.00
_cell.angle_gamma   90.00
#
_symmetry.space_group_name_H-M   'P 1'
#
loop_
_entity.id
_entity.type
_entity.pdbx_description
1 polymer ?
#
loop_
_entity_poly.entity_id
_entity_poly.type
_entity_poly.pdbx_seq_one_letter_code
_entity_poly.pdbx_strand_id
1 'polypeptide(L)'
;MKLKKLKKIPAFIAFIITFIFGYLCLQIIPPLLYNDNSGALDKVDCPQYINEFVDKNPQAIELKENYQPNENTDPIILDSPNGIPLYIQWDKRWAYTTYGDEIIGTAGCGPTCLSMVAVGLTGKTTYNPRYVAKYAIKNDFLEGSMTRWALMESGCNEFGLIASAVPLSKNEMFKQLDAGHPIIASLRPGDFTTTGHFIVITKTINDKFLVNDPNSKENSHKQWSYSQLAPQIKAMWAYNTI
;
A
#
# COMPACT_ATOMS: atom_id res chain seq x y z
N MET A 1 -89.60 -13.45 -29.61
CA MET A 1 -88.43 -13.10 -28.76
C MET A 1 -87.30 -12.63 -29.68
N LYS A 2 -87.12 -11.31 -29.85
CA LYS A 2 -86.17 -10.73 -30.82
C LYS A 2 -84.77 -10.66 -30.20
N LEU A 3 -83.78 -11.39 -30.76
CA LEU A 3 -82.37 -11.23 -30.42
C LEU A 3 -81.88 -9.83 -30.82
N LYS A 4 -81.40 -9.04 -29.86
CA LYS A 4 -80.65 -7.81 -30.11
C LYS A 4 -79.25 -8.17 -30.61
N LYS A 5 -78.91 -7.75 -31.83
CA LYS A 5 -77.55 -7.81 -32.38
C LYS A 5 -76.60 -6.97 -31.49
N LEU A 6 -75.51 -7.56 -30.99
CA LEU A 6 -74.42 -6.80 -30.38
C LEU A 6 -73.76 -5.91 -31.44
N LYS A 7 -73.72 -4.60 -31.19
CA LYS A 7 -72.93 -3.66 -31.99
C LYS A 7 -71.44 -3.95 -31.77
N LYS A 8 -70.70 -4.17 -32.86
CA LYS A 8 -69.23 -4.23 -32.82
C LYS A 8 -68.70 -2.90 -32.27
N ILE A 9 -67.93 -2.98 -31.20
CA ILE A 9 -67.23 -1.83 -30.61
C ILE A 9 -66.16 -1.40 -31.63
N PRO A 10 -66.06 -0.11 -32.02
CA PRO A 10 -65.00 0.38 -32.87
C PRO A 10 -63.64 0.08 -32.23
N ALA A 11 -62.68 -0.43 -33.01
CA ALA A 11 -61.35 -0.83 -32.52
C ALA A 11 -60.64 0.27 -31.70
N PHE A 12 -60.97 1.54 -31.93
CA PHE A 12 -60.44 2.69 -31.20
C PHE A 12 -60.88 2.76 -29.73
N ILE A 13 -62.11 2.31 -29.40
CA ILE A 13 -62.63 2.32 -28.02
C ILE A 13 -62.05 1.16 -27.21
N ALA A 14 -61.77 0.01 -27.85
CA ALA A 14 -61.05 -1.08 -27.21
C ALA A 14 -59.61 -0.66 -26.83
N PHE A 15 -58.95 0.15 -27.69
CA PHE A 15 -57.58 0.60 -27.48
C PHE A 15 -57.44 1.57 -26.29
N ILE A 16 -58.40 2.47 -26.10
CA ILE A 16 -58.43 3.43 -24.98
C ILE A 16 -58.66 2.71 -23.63
N ILE A 17 -59.51 1.67 -23.60
CA ILE A 17 -59.76 0.90 -22.37
C ILE A 17 -58.50 0.10 -21.96
N THR A 18 -57.75 -0.48 -22.92
CA THR A 18 -56.47 -1.12 -22.63
C THR A 18 -55.39 -0.14 -22.15
N PHE A 19 -55.36 1.10 -22.65
CA PHE A 19 -54.39 2.09 -22.21
C PHE A 19 -54.70 2.63 -20.80
N ILE A 20 -55.97 2.83 -20.45
CA ILE A 20 -56.36 3.30 -19.11
C ILE A 20 -56.13 2.20 -18.06
N PHE A 21 -56.41 0.93 -18.37
CA PHE A 21 -56.12 -0.19 -17.45
C PHE A 21 -54.62 -0.46 -17.31
N GLY A 22 -53.83 -0.31 -18.38
CA GLY A 22 -52.36 -0.39 -18.32
C GLY A 22 -51.72 0.74 -17.52
N TYR A 23 -52.26 1.96 -17.61
CA TYR A 23 -51.76 3.12 -16.88
C TYR A 23 -52.11 3.08 -15.38
N LEU A 24 -53.27 2.52 -15.01
CA LEU A 24 -53.67 2.40 -13.60
C LEU A 24 -52.94 1.27 -12.86
N CYS A 25 -52.48 0.22 -13.55
CA CYS A 25 -51.63 -0.81 -12.94
C CYS A 25 -50.20 -0.33 -12.61
N LEU A 26 -49.76 0.80 -13.18
CA LEU A 26 -48.45 1.40 -12.88
C LEU A 26 -48.43 2.27 -11.60
N GLN A 27 -49.59 2.55 -10.99
CA GLN A 27 -49.68 3.36 -9.77
C GLN A 27 -50.06 2.59 -8.50
N ILE A 28 -50.17 1.25 -8.58
CA ILE A 28 -50.51 0.41 -7.41
C ILE A 28 -49.53 -0.77 -7.28
N ILE A 29 -48.25 -0.52 -7.57
CA ILE A 29 -47.16 -1.38 -7.08
C ILE A 29 -46.64 -0.69 -5.81
N PRO A 30 -46.79 -1.26 -4.60
CA PRO A 30 -46.11 -0.72 -3.42
C PRO A 30 -44.60 -0.67 -3.71
N PRO A 31 -43.85 0.32 -3.19
CA PRO A 31 -42.41 0.41 -3.41
C PRO A 31 -41.71 -0.73 -2.68
N LEU A 32 -41.73 -1.90 -3.30
CA LEU A 32 -41.08 -3.13 -2.89
C LEU A 32 -40.54 -3.72 -4.19
N LEU A 33 -39.22 -3.58 -4.34
CA LEU A 33 -38.39 -4.10 -5.44
C LEU A 33 -38.17 -3.18 -6.67
N TYR A 34 -37.95 -1.88 -6.46
CA TYR A 34 -36.93 -1.17 -7.25
C TYR A 34 -35.63 -1.21 -6.44
N ASN A 35 -34.95 -2.36 -6.49
CA ASN A 35 -33.59 -2.46 -5.99
C ASN A 35 -32.69 -1.98 -7.12
N ASP A 36 -32.23 -0.74 -7.01
CA ASP A 36 -31.12 -0.24 -7.82
C ASP A 36 -29.89 -1.09 -7.48
N ASN A 37 -29.72 -2.18 -8.22
CA ASN A 37 -28.51 -2.99 -8.22
C ASN A 37 -27.39 -2.30 -9.02
N SER A 38 -27.29 -0.96 -8.99
CA SER A 38 -25.99 -0.33 -8.73
C SER A 38 -25.73 -0.40 -7.23
N GLY A 39 -25.59 -1.64 -6.73
CA GLY A 39 -25.25 -1.90 -5.35
C GLY A 39 -23.98 -1.15 -5.04
N ALA A 40 -24.13 -0.04 -4.33
CA ALA A 40 -23.08 0.54 -3.52
C ALA A 40 -22.44 -0.66 -2.81
N LEU A 41 -21.18 -0.95 -3.13
CA LEU A 41 -20.36 -1.76 -2.23
C LEU A 41 -20.64 -1.18 -0.84
N ASP A 42 -21.15 -1.99 0.09
CA ASP A 42 -21.21 -1.62 1.50
C ASP A 42 -19.82 -1.04 1.82
N LYS A 43 -19.74 0.29 1.96
CA LYS A 43 -18.47 0.98 2.12
C LYS A 43 -18.03 0.57 3.51
N VAL A 44 -17.23 -0.49 3.61
CA VAL A 44 -16.67 -0.92 4.88
C VAL A 44 -15.94 0.29 5.45
N ASP A 45 -16.32 0.68 6.65
CA ASP A 45 -15.71 1.82 7.30
C ASP A 45 -14.20 1.60 7.40
N CYS A 46 -13.46 2.56 6.85
CA CYS A 46 -12.00 2.53 6.87
C CYS A 46 -11.52 2.52 8.33
N PRO A 47 -10.68 1.57 8.75
CA PRO A 47 -10.15 1.48 10.09
C PRO A 47 -9.51 2.79 10.54
N GLN A 48 -9.64 3.09 11.84
CA GLN A 48 -9.14 4.33 12.42
C GLN A 48 -7.63 4.51 12.20
N TYR A 49 -6.83 3.45 12.31
CA TYR A 49 -5.37 3.53 12.11
C TYR A 49 -4.99 3.97 10.68
N ILE A 50 -5.80 3.65 9.66
CA ILE A 50 -5.60 4.15 8.29
C ILE A 50 -5.92 5.63 8.21
N ASN A 51 -7.02 6.08 8.84
CA ASN A 51 -7.35 7.51 8.88
C ASN A 51 -6.22 8.31 9.55
N GLU A 52 -5.74 7.86 10.70
CA GLU A 52 -4.64 8.50 11.43
C GLU A 52 -3.33 8.50 10.63
N PHE A 53 -3.06 7.44 9.87
CA PHE A 53 -1.90 7.38 9.00
C PHE A 53 -1.99 8.41 7.86
N VAL A 54 -3.16 8.52 7.22
CA VAL A 54 -3.40 9.49 6.13
C VAL A 54 -3.38 10.93 6.63
N ASP A 55 -3.91 11.21 7.82
CA ASP A 55 -3.87 12.55 8.42
C ASP A 55 -2.42 13.02 8.64
N LYS A 56 -1.53 12.09 9.03
CA LYS A 56 -0.09 12.36 9.18
C LYS A 56 0.67 12.31 7.84
N ASN A 57 0.15 11.60 6.84
CA ASN A 57 0.77 11.40 5.53
C ASN A 57 -0.24 11.66 4.40
N PRO A 58 -0.60 12.92 4.10
CA PRO A 58 -1.68 13.23 3.14
C PRO A 58 -1.48 12.67 1.73
N GLN A 59 -0.21 12.45 1.34
CA GLN A 59 0.15 11.78 0.07
C GLN A 59 -0.35 10.33 -0.05
N ALA A 60 -0.75 9.70 1.05
CA ALA A 60 -1.29 8.34 1.09
C ALA A 60 -2.84 8.30 1.05
N ILE A 61 -3.51 9.38 0.62
CA ILE A 61 -4.98 9.46 0.56
C ILE A 61 -5.63 8.27 -0.17
N GLU A 62 -4.98 7.79 -1.23
CA GLU A 62 -5.41 6.62 -2.00
C GLU A 62 -5.56 5.34 -1.15
N LEU A 63 -4.80 5.23 -0.05
CA LEU A 63 -4.89 4.09 0.88
C LEU A 63 -6.28 4.01 1.53
N LYS A 64 -6.82 5.18 1.92
CA LYS A 64 -8.16 5.33 2.50
C LYS A 64 -9.26 5.23 1.44
N GLU A 65 -9.07 5.90 0.30
CA GLU A 65 -10.09 5.93 -0.77
C GLU A 65 -10.33 4.54 -1.38
N ASN A 66 -9.27 3.73 -1.48
CA ASN A 66 -9.32 2.39 -2.04
C ASN A 66 -9.34 1.29 -0.98
N TYR A 67 -9.66 1.61 0.28
CA TYR A 67 -9.66 0.63 1.36
C TYR A 67 -10.54 -0.57 1.03
N GLN A 68 -9.97 -1.77 1.24
CA GLN A 68 -10.67 -3.04 1.14
C GLN A 68 -10.46 -3.84 2.42
N PRO A 69 -11.49 -4.53 2.92
CA PRO A 69 -11.39 -5.34 4.14
C PRO A 69 -10.54 -6.60 3.97
N ASN A 70 -10.38 -7.08 2.73
CA ASN A 70 -9.69 -8.32 2.42
C ASN A 70 -8.29 -8.03 1.86
N GLU A 71 -7.34 -8.92 2.16
CA GLU A 71 -6.02 -8.85 1.55
C GLU A 71 -6.10 -9.02 0.03
N ASN A 72 -5.29 -8.25 -0.70
CA ASN A 72 -5.09 -8.47 -2.13
C ASN A 72 -4.18 -9.70 -2.35
N THR A 73 -4.71 -10.72 -3.03
CA THR A 73 -3.98 -11.95 -3.38
C THR A 73 -3.44 -11.97 -4.82
N ASP A 74 -3.69 -10.92 -5.61
CA ASP A 74 -3.25 -10.84 -6.99
C ASP A 74 -1.73 -11.01 -7.10
N PRO A 75 -1.23 -11.73 -8.11
CA PRO A 75 0.20 -11.81 -8.37
C PRO A 75 0.82 -10.41 -8.51
N ILE A 76 1.92 -10.17 -7.79
CA ILE A 76 2.67 -8.92 -7.92
C ILE A 76 3.70 -9.10 -9.03
N ILE A 77 3.56 -8.30 -10.08
CA ILE A 77 4.54 -8.20 -11.16
C ILE A 77 5.27 -6.87 -10.98
N LEU A 78 6.59 -6.94 -10.87
CA LEU A 78 7.48 -5.77 -10.82
C LEU A 78 8.43 -5.83 -12.00
N ASP A 79 8.77 -4.66 -12.53
CA ASP A 79 9.81 -4.54 -13.54
C ASP A 79 11.18 -4.88 -12.95
N SER A 80 12.09 -5.35 -13.81
CA SER A 80 13.49 -5.52 -13.42
C SER A 80 14.07 -4.16 -13.00
N PRO A 81 14.66 -4.05 -11.81
CA PRO A 81 15.14 -2.78 -11.31
C PRO A 81 16.44 -2.37 -12.01
N ASN A 82 16.68 -1.07 -12.12
CA ASN A 82 17.99 -0.50 -12.42
C ASN A 82 18.53 0.19 -11.16
N GLY A 83 19.30 -0.56 -10.35
CA GLY A 83 19.73 -0.14 -9.02
C GLY A 83 18.68 -0.39 -7.95
N ILE A 84 18.71 0.37 -6.86
CA ILE A 84 17.77 0.22 -5.74
C ILE A 84 16.42 0.89 -6.06
N PRO A 85 15.33 0.13 -6.26
CA PRO A 85 14.02 0.69 -6.61
C PRO A 85 13.41 1.45 -5.43
N LEU A 86 12.57 2.44 -5.72
CA LEU A 86 11.67 3.05 -4.73
C LEU A 86 10.36 2.27 -4.69
N TYR A 87 10.06 1.66 -3.55
CA TYR A 87 8.77 1.07 -3.24
C TYR A 87 8.10 1.86 -2.13
N ILE A 88 6.83 2.17 -2.35
CA ILE A 88 5.98 2.91 -1.42
C ILE A 88 5.11 1.91 -0.67
N GLN A 89 5.14 1.92 0.66
CA GLN A 89 4.48 0.88 1.46
C GLN A 89 2.95 0.87 1.27
N TRP A 90 2.38 2.03 0.94
CA TRP A 90 0.95 2.20 0.67
C TRP A 90 0.55 1.99 -0.81
N ASP A 91 1.43 1.41 -1.64
CA ASP A 91 1.07 0.96 -2.99
C ASP A 91 0.04 -0.18 -2.94
N LYS A 92 -1.09 -0.01 -3.65
CA LYS A 92 -2.23 -0.95 -3.67
C LYS A 92 -1.87 -2.41 -3.95
N ARG A 93 -0.73 -2.66 -4.62
CA ARG A 93 -0.25 -4.02 -4.89
C ARG A 93 0.03 -4.80 -3.62
N TRP A 94 0.42 -4.17 -2.52
CA TRP A 94 0.72 -4.87 -1.26
C TRP A 94 0.13 -4.19 -0.03
N ALA A 95 -0.30 -2.93 -0.11
CA ALA A 95 -0.70 -2.11 1.02
C ALA A 95 -1.70 -2.78 1.96
N TYR A 96 -2.70 -3.48 1.41
CA TYR A 96 -3.79 -4.11 2.16
C TYR A 96 -3.46 -5.51 2.69
N THR A 97 -2.20 -5.94 2.61
CA THR A 97 -1.75 -7.18 3.25
C THR A 97 -1.61 -6.95 4.74
N THR A 98 -2.15 -7.84 5.58
CA THR A 98 -2.00 -7.79 7.04
C THR A 98 -0.53 -7.83 7.43
N TYR A 99 -0.18 -6.95 8.37
CA TYR A 99 1.13 -6.87 8.98
C TYR A 99 0.98 -6.55 10.47
N GLY A 100 0.83 -7.60 11.27
CA GLY A 100 0.54 -7.48 12.70
C GLY A 100 -0.92 -7.15 12.93
N ASP A 101 -1.16 -6.12 13.74
CA ASP A 101 -2.50 -5.61 14.03
C ASP A 101 -2.99 -4.59 12.96
N GLU A 102 -2.13 -4.29 11.97
CA GLU A 102 -2.38 -3.33 10.89
C GLU A 102 -2.13 -3.97 9.50
N ILE A 103 -1.82 -3.14 8.50
CA ILE A 103 -1.48 -3.55 7.14
C ILE A 103 -0.13 -2.97 6.72
N ILE A 104 0.47 -3.49 5.65
CA ILE A 104 1.73 -2.96 5.08
C ILE A 104 1.63 -1.47 4.79
N GLY A 105 0.47 -0.99 4.34
CA GLY A 105 0.23 0.41 4.01
C GLY A 105 0.51 1.39 5.14
N THR A 106 0.31 0.99 6.40
CA THR A 106 0.49 1.87 7.58
C THR A 106 1.68 1.47 8.44
N ALA A 107 2.05 0.19 8.45
CA ALA A 107 3.09 -0.36 9.34
C ALA A 107 4.28 -1.03 8.60
N GLY A 108 4.28 -1.05 7.27
CA GLY A 108 5.18 -1.85 6.45
C GLY A 108 6.53 -1.24 6.10
N CYS A 109 7.03 -0.24 6.83
CA CYS A 109 8.24 0.48 6.45
C CYS A 109 9.48 -0.43 6.41
N GLY A 110 9.63 -1.31 7.41
CA GLY A 110 10.70 -2.30 7.49
C GLY A 110 10.72 -3.29 6.32
N PRO A 111 9.67 -4.11 6.11
CA PRO A 111 9.64 -5.07 5.00
C PRO A 111 9.73 -4.39 3.62
N THR A 112 9.19 -3.18 3.47
CA THR A 112 9.33 -2.41 2.23
C THR A 112 10.79 -1.98 1.99
N CYS A 113 11.51 -1.52 3.03
CA CYS A 113 12.93 -1.20 2.91
C CYS A 113 13.79 -2.41 2.54
N LEU A 114 13.60 -3.53 3.23
CA LEU A 114 14.35 -4.75 2.91
C LEU A 114 14.00 -5.29 1.53
N SER A 115 12.75 -5.17 1.08
CA SER A 115 12.33 -5.49 -0.29
C SER A 115 13.08 -4.63 -1.32
N MET A 116 13.18 -3.32 -1.11
CA MET A 116 13.92 -2.44 -2.02
C MET A 116 15.38 -2.88 -2.15
N VAL A 117 16.05 -3.14 -1.03
CA VAL A 117 17.45 -3.60 -1.04
C VAL A 117 17.60 -4.98 -1.69
N ALA A 118 16.75 -5.95 -1.33
CA ALA A 118 16.81 -7.30 -1.86
C ALA A 118 16.55 -7.35 -3.36
N VAL A 119 15.51 -6.68 -3.85
CA VAL A 119 15.21 -6.61 -5.28
C VAL A 119 16.32 -5.86 -6.02
N GLY A 120 16.79 -4.73 -5.49
CA GLY A 120 17.82 -3.91 -6.13
C GLY A 120 19.18 -4.60 -6.26
N LEU A 121 19.60 -5.39 -5.27
CA LEU A 121 20.90 -6.08 -5.30
C LEU A 121 20.85 -7.44 -6.02
N THR A 122 19.73 -8.15 -5.96
CA THR A 122 19.64 -9.52 -6.53
C THR A 122 18.92 -9.59 -7.86
N GLY A 123 18.17 -8.55 -8.23
CA GLY A 123 17.25 -8.56 -9.38
C GLY A 123 16.00 -9.44 -9.20
N LYS A 124 15.84 -10.11 -8.06
CA LYS A 124 14.73 -11.05 -7.80
C LYS A 124 13.48 -10.32 -7.32
N THR A 125 12.60 -9.98 -8.26
CA THR A 125 11.33 -9.28 -7.98
C THR A 125 10.33 -10.08 -7.14
N THR A 126 10.58 -11.37 -6.92
CA THR A 126 9.83 -12.19 -5.96
C THR A 126 9.91 -11.66 -4.54
N TYR A 127 10.99 -10.95 -4.18
CA TYR A 127 11.19 -10.33 -2.87
C TYR A 127 10.45 -8.99 -2.72
N ASN A 128 9.24 -8.89 -3.26
CA ASN A 128 8.39 -7.72 -3.14
C ASN A 128 7.93 -7.49 -1.68
N PRO A 129 7.39 -6.29 -1.34
CA PRO A 129 7.05 -5.97 0.05
C PRO A 129 6.07 -6.94 0.71
N ARG A 130 5.12 -7.51 -0.06
CA ARG A 130 4.20 -8.53 0.44
C ARG A 130 4.95 -9.79 0.88
N TYR A 131 5.88 -10.27 0.06
CA TYR A 131 6.68 -11.46 0.38
C TYR A 131 7.50 -11.24 1.65
N VAL A 132 8.22 -10.12 1.74
CA VAL A 132 9.07 -9.80 2.89
C VAL A 132 8.23 -9.62 4.17
N ALA A 133 7.05 -8.99 4.09
CA ALA A 133 6.15 -8.84 5.21
C ALA A 133 5.65 -10.20 5.74
N LYS A 134 5.19 -11.11 4.86
CA LYS A 134 4.77 -12.46 5.25
C LYS A 134 5.93 -13.28 5.83
N TYR A 135 7.13 -13.14 5.26
CA TYR A 135 8.34 -13.75 5.80
C TYR A 135 8.65 -13.23 7.22
N ALA A 136 8.54 -11.92 7.45
CA ALA A 136 8.79 -11.32 8.76
C ALA A 136 7.83 -11.85 9.83
N ILE A 137 6.53 -11.97 9.50
CA ILE A 137 5.53 -12.55 10.41
C ILE A 137 5.87 -14.03 10.71
N LYS A 138 6.12 -14.82 9.66
CA LYS A 138 6.36 -16.26 9.78
C LYS A 138 7.57 -16.60 10.65
N ASN A 139 8.56 -15.72 10.69
CA ASN A 139 9.84 -15.94 11.37
C ASN A 139 10.05 -15.06 12.61
N ASP A 140 8.96 -14.57 13.23
CA ASP A 140 8.99 -13.81 14.49
C ASP A 140 9.85 -12.53 14.45
N PHE A 141 9.88 -11.87 13.29
CA PHE A 141 10.53 -10.57 13.09
C PHE A 141 9.57 -9.38 13.24
N LEU A 142 8.42 -9.60 13.86
CA LEU A 142 7.37 -8.61 14.04
C LEU A 142 6.88 -8.65 15.50
N GLU A 143 6.76 -7.47 16.11
CA GLU A 143 6.19 -7.31 17.45
C GLU A 143 5.04 -6.30 17.40
N GLY A 144 3.80 -6.77 17.58
CA GLY A 144 2.62 -6.00 17.20
C GLY A 144 2.69 -5.66 15.72
N SER A 145 2.74 -4.37 15.38
CA SER A 145 2.96 -3.88 14.02
C SER A 145 4.37 -3.31 13.78
N MET A 146 5.31 -3.52 14.70
CA MET A 146 6.69 -3.01 14.61
C MET A 146 7.68 -4.07 14.11
N THR A 147 8.36 -3.78 13.00
CA THR A 147 9.44 -4.64 12.49
C THR A 147 10.65 -4.66 13.44
N ARG A 148 11.07 -5.85 13.87
CA ARG A 148 12.27 -6.04 14.69
C ARG A 148 13.54 -5.82 13.88
N TRP A 149 14.58 -5.27 14.51
CA TRP A 149 15.91 -5.08 13.89
C TRP A 149 16.54 -6.39 13.40
N ALA A 150 16.21 -7.52 14.05
CA ALA A 150 16.68 -8.83 13.61
C ALA A 150 16.33 -9.16 12.14
N LEU A 151 15.27 -8.56 11.57
CA LEU A 151 14.97 -8.67 10.13
C LEU A 151 16.06 -8.02 9.25
N MET A 152 16.55 -6.86 9.70
CA MET A 152 17.59 -6.06 9.03
C MET A 152 18.98 -6.67 9.22
N GLU A 153 19.14 -7.51 10.24
CA GLU A 153 20.42 -8.14 10.58
C GLU A 153 20.51 -9.54 9.99
N SER A 154 20.08 -10.55 10.73
CA SER A 154 20.17 -11.95 10.29
C SER A 154 19.03 -12.37 9.34
N GLY A 155 17.87 -11.71 9.45
CA GLY A 155 16.69 -12.05 8.66
C GLY A 155 16.88 -11.80 7.17
N CYS A 156 17.84 -10.95 6.77
CA CYS A 156 18.12 -10.66 5.38
C CYS A 156 18.77 -11.84 4.62
N ASN A 157 19.36 -12.80 5.33
CA ASN A 157 20.13 -13.91 4.75
C ASN A 157 19.30 -14.78 3.79
N GLU A 158 18.01 -14.99 4.08
CA GLU A 158 17.08 -15.72 3.20
C GLU A 158 16.96 -15.08 1.81
N PHE A 159 17.19 -13.77 1.71
CA PHE A 159 17.11 -13.03 0.46
C PHE A 159 18.44 -13.03 -0.32
N GLY A 160 19.45 -13.77 0.16
CA GLY A 160 20.79 -13.80 -0.44
C GLY A 160 21.62 -12.55 -0.11
N LEU A 161 21.32 -11.90 1.02
CA LEU A 161 21.99 -10.68 1.47
C LEU A 161 22.79 -10.92 2.75
N ILE A 162 23.85 -10.13 2.93
CA ILE A 162 24.58 -10.00 4.19
C ILE A 162 24.41 -8.58 4.69
N ALA A 163 24.12 -8.42 5.99
CA ALA A 163 24.05 -7.12 6.65
C ALA A 163 25.29 -6.87 7.52
N SER A 164 25.86 -5.67 7.42
CA SER A 164 26.93 -5.20 8.30
C SER A 164 26.49 -3.92 9.01
N ALA A 165 26.60 -3.88 10.34
CA ALA A 165 26.31 -2.68 11.12
C ALA A 165 27.23 -1.52 10.68
N VAL A 166 26.65 -0.34 10.47
CA VAL A 166 27.40 0.86 10.06
C VAL A 166 27.37 1.86 11.21
N PRO A 167 28.53 2.29 11.74
CA PRO A 167 28.57 3.32 12.77
C PRO A 167 28.06 4.65 12.19
N LEU A 168 27.46 5.48 13.04
CA LEU A 168 26.95 6.80 12.64
C LEU A 168 28.11 7.76 12.34
N SER A 169 28.61 7.70 11.11
CA SER A 169 29.73 8.48 10.60
C SER A 169 29.51 8.77 9.12
N LYS A 170 29.64 10.04 8.74
CA LYS A 170 29.52 10.47 7.35
C LYS A 170 30.45 9.69 6.43
N ASN A 171 31.69 9.48 6.86
CA ASN A 171 32.71 8.78 6.07
C ASN A 171 32.39 7.30 5.90
N GLU A 172 31.89 6.63 6.95
CA GLU A 172 31.51 5.21 6.83
C GLU A 172 30.27 5.03 5.97
N MET A 173 29.30 5.96 6.04
CA MET A 173 28.16 5.96 5.13
C MET A 173 28.59 6.14 3.67
N PHE A 174 29.48 7.10 3.37
CA PHE A 174 30.02 7.25 2.02
C PHE A 174 30.74 5.99 1.55
N LYS A 175 31.65 5.44 2.37
CA LYS A 175 32.42 4.26 2.03
C LYS A 175 31.53 3.08 1.64
N GLN A 176 30.43 2.84 2.35
CA GLN A 176 29.50 1.77 2.01
C GLN A 176 28.76 2.05 0.70
N LEU A 177 28.25 3.28 0.53
CA LEU A 177 27.51 3.66 -0.68
C LEU A 177 28.39 3.68 -1.94
N ASP A 178 29.64 4.13 -1.82
CA ASP A 178 30.64 4.13 -2.91
C ASP A 178 31.04 2.70 -3.31
N ALA A 179 30.98 1.75 -2.37
CA ALA A 179 31.16 0.33 -2.65
C ALA A 179 29.90 -0.33 -3.26
N GLY A 180 28.81 0.43 -3.48
CA GLY A 180 27.55 -0.08 -3.99
C GLY A 180 26.70 -0.79 -2.94
N HIS A 181 26.98 -0.60 -1.65
CA HIS A 181 26.21 -1.19 -0.55
C HIS A 181 25.14 -0.21 -0.05
N PRO A 182 23.85 -0.39 -0.39
CA PRO A 182 22.79 0.44 0.16
C PRO A 182 22.67 0.25 1.67
N ILE A 183 22.20 1.28 2.36
CA ILE A 183 22.09 1.29 3.82
C ILE A 183 20.61 1.36 4.21
N ILE A 184 20.13 0.45 5.06
CA ILE A 184 18.86 0.64 5.76
C ILE A 184 19.13 1.35 7.08
N ALA A 185 18.41 2.43 7.36
CA ALA A 185 18.51 3.18 8.60
C ALA A 185 17.21 3.08 9.40
N SER A 186 17.31 2.76 10.70
CA SER A 186 16.22 2.89 11.66
C SER A 186 16.23 4.29 12.26
N LEU A 187 15.10 4.97 12.21
CA LEU A 187 14.95 6.36 12.62
C LEU A 187 14.17 6.51 13.94
N ARG A 188 14.45 7.60 14.64
CA ARG A 188 13.64 8.19 15.74
C ARG A 188 12.87 9.41 15.19
N PRO A 189 12.06 10.11 16.02
CA PRO A 189 11.32 11.27 15.56
C PRO A 189 12.22 12.36 14.95
N GLY A 190 11.75 13.00 13.88
CA GLY A 190 12.47 13.99 13.10
C GLY A 190 11.73 14.35 11.81
N ASP A 191 12.48 14.59 10.73
CA ASP A 191 11.93 15.01 9.43
C ASP A 191 11.09 13.93 8.73
N PHE A 192 11.35 12.65 9.04
CA PHE A 192 10.72 11.51 8.37
C PHE A 192 9.51 10.94 9.11
N THR A 193 9.44 11.12 10.42
CA THR A 193 8.45 10.46 11.27
C THR A 193 8.34 11.16 12.61
N THR A 194 7.20 11.01 13.29
CA THR A 194 7.00 11.43 14.68
C THR A 194 7.20 10.29 15.68
N THR A 195 7.47 9.07 15.20
CA THR A 195 7.65 7.86 16.04
C THR A 195 8.96 7.14 15.66
N GLY A 196 8.87 5.96 15.06
CA GLY A 196 9.98 5.23 14.46
C GLY A 196 9.73 5.01 12.97
N HIS A 197 10.79 4.79 12.21
CA HIS A 197 10.68 4.56 10.77
C HIS A 197 11.90 3.82 10.21
N PHE A 198 11.75 3.19 9.06
CA PHE A 198 12.88 2.69 8.27
C PHE A 198 12.92 3.40 6.93
N ILE A 199 14.14 3.73 6.50
CA ILE A 199 14.42 4.27 5.17
C ILE A 199 15.61 3.53 4.54
N VAL A 200 15.76 3.64 3.22
CA VAL A 200 16.94 3.17 2.51
C VAL A 200 17.74 4.35 2.01
N ILE A 201 19.02 4.43 2.36
CA ILE A 201 19.98 5.36 1.79
C ILE A 201 20.66 4.64 0.62
N THR A 202 20.49 5.16 -0.59
CA THR A 202 20.78 4.39 -1.81
C THR A 202 22.09 4.77 -2.48
N LYS A 203 22.43 6.06 -2.49
CA LYS A 203 23.66 6.59 -3.10
C LYS A 203 23.92 8.01 -2.62
N THR A 204 25.04 8.55 -3.07
CA THR A 204 25.44 9.93 -2.81
C THR A 204 25.52 10.73 -4.10
N ILE A 205 25.11 12.00 -4.04
CA ILE A 205 25.25 12.97 -5.13
C ILE A 205 25.66 14.30 -4.50
N ASN A 206 26.75 14.90 -4.98
CA ASN A 206 27.23 16.21 -4.54
C ASN A 206 27.32 16.33 -3.00
N ASP A 207 27.97 15.36 -2.34
CA ASP A 207 28.15 15.32 -0.88
C ASP A 207 26.84 15.20 -0.05
N LYS A 208 25.72 14.87 -0.72
CA LYS A 208 24.42 14.60 -0.10
C LYS A 208 23.96 13.17 -0.36
N PHE A 209 23.06 12.70 0.47
CA PHE A 209 22.48 11.36 0.41
C PHE A 209 21.15 11.38 -0.35
N LEU A 210 20.94 10.36 -1.17
CA LEU A 210 19.63 10.03 -1.70
C LEU A 210 19.00 8.93 -0.86
N VAL A 211 17.72 9.12 -0.57
CA VAL A 211 16.93 8.26 0.31
C VAL A 211 15.73 7.75 -0.46
N ASN A 212 15.41 6.46 -0.32
CA ASN A 212 14.10 5.93 -0.62
C ASN A 212 13.35 5.79 0.71
N ASP A 213 12.35 6.63 0.90
CA ASP A 213 11.46 6.64 2.05
C ASP A 213 10.16 5.90 1.67
N PRO A 214 9.87 4.72 2.28
CA PRO A 214 8.69 3.95 1.91
C PRO A 214 7.37 4.64 2.28
N ASN A 215 7.38 5.67 3.12
CA ASN A 215 6.20 6.46 3.48
C ASN A 215 6.02 7.72 2.62
N SER A 216 7.08 8.18 1.95
CA SER A 216 7.08 9.52 1.34
C SER A 216 7.79 9.57 -0.01
N LYS A 217 7.00 9.82 -1.05
CA LYS A 217 7.52 10.14 -2.39
C LYS A 217 8.31 11.45 -2.34
N GLU A 218 7.82 12.43 -1.56
CA GLU A 218 8.46 13.73 -1.43
C GLU A 218 9.85 13.64 -0.80
N ASN A 219 10.00 12.89 0.30
CA ASN A 219 11.31 12.68 0.93
C ASN A 219 12.26 11.92 0.00
N SER A 220 11.71 11.05 -0.83
CA SER A 220 12.47 10.27 -1.80
C SER A 220 12.97 11.09 -3.00
N HIS A 221 12.39 12.27 -3.25
CA HIS A 221 12.83 13.20 -4.29
C HIS A 221 13.81 14.28 -3.76
N LYS A 222 14.12 14.27 -2.47
CA LYS A 222 15.04 15.22 -1.84
C LYS A 222 16.46 14.67 -1.77
N GLN A 223 17.42 15.58 -1.69
CA GLN A 223 18.79 15.29 -1.28
C GLN A 223 18.98 15.69 0.18
N TRP A 224 19.55 14.80 0.99
CA TRP A 224 19.68 14.96 2.43
C TRP A 224 21.14 15.19 2.82
N SER A 225 21.40 16.19 3.65
CA SER A 225 22.75 16.34 4.24
C SER A 225 22.95 15.35 5.39
N TYR A 226 24.21 15.09 5.71
CA TYR A 226 24.55 14.33 6.92
C TYR A 226 23.95 14.97 8.19
N SER A 227 23.99 16.30 8.29
CA SER A 227 23.46 17.03 9.45
C SER A 227 21.95 16.92 9.61
N GLN A 228 21.20 16.67 8.54
CA GLN A 228 19.76 16.40 8.60
C GLN A 228 19.49 14.94 8.98
N LEU A 229 20.26 13.98 8.45
CA LEU A 229 20.03 12.54 8.72
C LEU A 229 20.52 12.12 10.11
N ALA A 230 21.73 12.52 10.50
CA ALA A 230 22.41 11.95 11.66
C ALA A 230 21.64 12.09 12.99
N PRO A 231 20.99 13.23 13.31
CA PRO A 231 20.28 13.39 14.58
C PRO A 231 19.12 12.40 14.78
N GLN A 232 18.53 11.93 13.69
CA GLN A 232 17.36 11.07 13.68
C GLN A 232 17.68 9.58 13.44
N ILE A 233 18.93 9.21 13.16
CA ILE A 233 19.33 7.80 12.98
C ILE A 233 19.60 7.13 14.33
N LYS A 234 18.95 5.98 14.58
CA LYS A 234 19.18 5.09 15.73
C LYS A 234 20.18 3.98 15.43
N ALA A 235 20.07 3.37 14.25
CA ALA A 235 20.89 2.25 13.82
C ALA A 235 20.93 2.19 12.29
N MET A 236 21.97 1.58 11.73
CA MET A 236 22.15 1.44 10.28
C MET A 236 22.84 0.12 9.94
N TRP A 237 22.44 -0.44 8.80
CA TRP A 237 23.04 -1.66 8.25
C TRP A 237 23.28 -1.47 6.76
N ALA A 238 24.49 -1.78 6.29
CA ALA A 238 24.84 -1.83 4.87
C ALA A 238 24.69 -3.25 4.35
N TYR A 239 24.29 -3.38 3.08
CA TYR A 239 23.99 -4.68 2.49
C TYR A 239 24.79 -4.95 1.23
N ASN A 240 25.22 -6.19 1.08
CA ASN A 240 25.75 -6.76 -0.16
C ASN A 240 25.17 -8.16 -0.37
N THR A 241 25.32 -8.71 -1.58
CA THR A 241 24.95 -10.11 -1.84
C THR A 241 25.96 -11.08 -1.22
N ILE A 242 25.49 -12.28 -0.85
CA ILE A 242 26.34 -13.43 -0.46
C ILE A 242 27.20 -13.88 -1.64
#